data_AF-A0A0C9ZSU3-F1
#
_entry.id   AF-A0A0C9ZSU3-F1
#
_cell.length_a   1.000
_cell.length_b   1.000
_cell.length_c   1.000
_cell.angle_alpha   90.00
_cell.angle_beta   90.00
_cell.angle_gamma   90.00
#
_symmetry.space_group_name_H-M   'P 1'
#
loop_
_entity.id
_entity.type
_entity.pdbx_description
1 polymer ?
#
loop_
_entity_poly.entity_id
_entity_poly.type
_entity_poly.pdbx_seq_one_letter_code
_entity_poly.pdbx_strand_id
1 'polypeptide(L)'
;MTQLLPKDIPTLQASSSGNWTRPDNVFGNEALVDRIESCETCPQERGPNTDHVPILTQIDLTVATSNSQTNLNYREVDWTKFRRKLKAKLELLGPPRVLANEEEFQASARGINRALQCTMESEVPRTCLHPHQKRWW
;
A
#
# COMPACT_ATOMS: atom_id res chain seq x y z
N MET A 1 4.47 17.67 16.15
CA MET A 1 3.02 17.96 16.21
C MET A 1 2.84 19.38 15.71
N THR A 2 1.98 19.58 14.73
CA THR A 2 1.84 20.83 13.95
C THR A 2 0.44 21.37 14.09
N GLN A 3 0.29 22.67 14.31
CA GLN A 3 -1.00 23.35 14.26
C GLN A 3 -1.50 23.39 12.80
N LEU A 4 -2.62 22.74 12.53
CA LEU A 4 -3.22 22.60 11.21
C LEU A 4 -4.17 23.75 10.87
N LEU A 5 -4.87 24.32 11.86
CA LEU A 5 -5.70 25.50 11.64
C LEU A 5 -4.78 26.72 11.44
N PRO A 6 -4.82 27.41 10.30
CA PRO A 6 -3.96 28.55 10.01
C PRO A 6 -4.03 29.63 11.09
N LYS A 7 -2.92 30.36 11.25
CA LYS A 7 -2.84 31.47 12.20
C LYS A 7 -3.94 32.50 11.94
N ASP A 8 -4.45 33.11 13.00
CA ASP A 8 -5.40 34.24 12.93
C ASP A 8 -6.80 33.92 12.39
N ILE A 9 -7.15 32.64 12.21
CA ILE A 9 -8.55 32.24 11.97
C ILE A 9 -9.32 32.19 13.30
N PRO A 10 -10.40 32.99 13.46
CA PRO A 10 -11.19 32.98 14.67
C PRO A 10 -12.16 31.80 14.70
N THR A 11 -12.34 31.20 15.87
CA THR A 11 -13.21 30.02 16.10
C THR A 11 -14.35 30.32 17.06
N LEU A 12 -14.34 31.48 17.73
CA LEU A 12 -15.37 31.89 18.65
C LEU A 12 -15.67 33.39 18.51
N GLN A 13 -16.95 33.75 18.56
CA GLN A 13 -17.43 35.12 18.72
C GLN A 13 -18.15 35.27 20.05
N ALA A 14 -17.54 35.96 21.01
CA ALA A 14 -18.07 36.06 22.36
C ALA A 14 -19.47 36.69 22.38
N SER A 15 -20.45 35.97 22.95
CA SER A 15 -21.86 36.37 22.95
C SER A 15 -22.13 37.74 23.57
N SER A 16 -21.33 38.16 24.56
CA SER A 16 -21.52 39.41 25.31
C SER A 16 -20.87 40.64 24.66
N SER A 17 -19.75 40.47 23.95
CA SER A 17 -18.95 41.58 23.42
C SER A 17 -18.88 41.61 21.88
N GLY A 18 -19.23 40.52 21.21
CA GLY A 18 -19.07 40.35 19.77
C GLY A 18 -17.61 40.15 19.31
N ASN A 19 -16.66 40.12 20.26
CA ASN A 19 -15.24 39.96 19.96
C ASN A 19 -14.93 38.57 19.42
N TRP A 20 -14.11 38.53 18.38
CA TRP A 20 -13.60 37.30 17.78
C TRP A 20 -12.33 36.84 18.47
N THR A 21 -12.29 35.56 18.81
CA THR A 21 -11.14 34.91 19.46
C THR A 21 -10.93 33.51 18.88
N ARG A 22 -9.78 32.89 19.22
CA ARG A 22 -9.42 31.55 18.76
C ARG A 22 -9.00 30.67 19.95
N PRO A 23 -9.96 30.23 20.78
CA PRO A 23 -9.67 29.23 21.82
C PRO A 23 -9.44 27.83 21.23
N ASP A 24 -9.99 27.54 20.05
CA ASP A 24 -9.99 26.18 19.48
C ASP A 24 -8.80 25.95 18.53
N ASN A 25 -8.31 24.72 18.51
CA ASN A 25 -7.09 24.33 17.79
C ASN A 25 -7.25 22.96 17.14
N VAL A 26 -6.54 22.76 16.02
CA VAL A 26 -6.48 21.46 15.33
C VAL A 26 -5.01 21.10 15.17
N PHE A 27 -4.60 19.94 15.67
CA PHE A 27 -3.21 19.50 15.63
C PHE A 27 -3.05 18.22 14.82
N GLY A 28 -1.95 18.12 14.07
CA GLY A 28 -1.59 16.95 13.27
C GLY A 28 -0.17 16.46 13.52
N ASN A 29 0.10 15.22 13.13
CA ASN A 29 1.45 14.70 12.97
C ASN A 29 1.94 14.95 11.53
N GLU A 30 3.23 14.71 11.26
CA GLU A 30 3.85 14.96 9.94
C GLU A 30 3.12 14.22 8.81
N ALA A 31 2.73 12.96 9.03
CA ALA A 31 2.01 12.16 8.04
C ALA A 31 0.62 12.70 7.68
N LEU A 32 -0.03 13.41 8.62
CA LEU A 32 -1.33 14.03 8.38
C LEU A 32 -1.20 15.38 7.69
N VAL A 33 -0.15 16.15 7.98
CA VAL A 33 0.09 17.49 7.39
C VAL A 33 0.08 17.42 5.87
N ASP A 34 0.76 16.43 5.28
CA ASP A 34 0.83 16.25 3.82
C ASP A 34 -0.51 15.84 3.18
N ARG A 35 -1.48 15.41 3.99
CA ARG A 35 -2.82 14.99 3.54
C ARG A 35 -3.91 16.01 3.84
N ILE A 36 -3.62 17.09 4.56
CA ILE A 36 -4.61 18.16 4.79
C ILE A 36 -4.75 18.97 3.51
N GLU A 37 -5.94 18.96 2.91
CA GLU A 37 -6.28 19.82 1.77
C GLU A 37 -6.69 21.22 2.25
N SER A 38 -7.42 21.30 3.36
CA SER A 38 -7.81 22.56 4.00
C SER A 38 -8.16 22.37 5.48
N CYS A 39 -8.00 23.43 6.27
CA CYS A 39 -8.46 23.49 7.66
C CYS A 39 -8.87 24.93 7.96
N GLU A 40 -10.17 25.20 8.00
CA GLU A 40 -10.72 26.56 8.11
C GLU A 40 -11.97 26.57 9.00
N THR A 41 -12.51 27.76 9.31
CA THR A 41 -13.81 27.86 9.98
C THR A 41 -14.94 28.07 8.99
N CYS A 42 -16.14 27.58 9.33
CA CYS A 42 -17.35 27.75 8.55
C CYS A 42 -18.41 28.55 9.33
N PRO A 43 -18.30 29.89 9.39
CA PRO A 43 -19.26 30.74 10.11
C PRO A 43 -20.71 30.57 9.68
N GLN A 44 -20.94 30.21 8.41
CA GLN A 44 -22.27 30.02 7.84
C GLN A 44 -22.98 28.80 8.41
N GLU A 45 -22.24 27.81 8.91
CA GLU A 45 -22.76 26.59 9.54
C GLU A 45 -22.85 26.70 11.07
N ARG A 46 -22.68 27.91 11.62
CA ARG A 46 -22.83 28.15 13.05
C ARG A 46 -24.24 27.75 13.49
N GLY A 47 -24.30 26.82 14.45
CA GLY A 47 -25.55 26.35 15.03
C GLY A 47 -26.30 27.42 15.84
N PRO A 48 -27.58 27.20 16.17
CA PRO A 48 -28.32 28.09 17.04
C PRO A 48 -27.73 28.08 18.46
N ASN A 49 -27.73 29.24 19.13
CA ASN A 49 -27.37 29.42 20.54
C ASN A 49 -25.93 28.98 20.92
N THR A 50 -24.97 29.03 20.00
CA THR A 50 -23.54 28.83 20.29
C THR A 50 -22.72 30.07 19.91
N ASP A 51 -21.67 30.38 20.66
CA ASP A 51 -20.63 31.37 20.32
C ASP A 51 -19.46 30.79 19.51
N HIS A 52 -19.35 29.47 19.41
CA HIS A 52 -18.34 28.81 18.60
C HIS A 52 -18.78 28.68 17.14
N VAL A 53 -17.79 28.80 16.25
CA VAL A 53 -17.90 28.53 14.82
C VAL A 53 -17.29 27.15 14.52
N PRO A 54 -17.96 26.30 13.73
CA PRO A 54 -17.39 25.03 13.30
C PRO A 54 -16.05 25.18 12.58
N ILE A 55 -15.14 24.25 12.83
CA ILE A 55 -13.90 24.08 12.07
C ILE A 55 -14.11 22.96 11.06
N LEU A 56 -13.96 23.25 9.78
CA LEU A 56 -14.00 22.30 8.69
C LEU A 56 -12.57 21.89 8.31
N THR A 57 -12.27 20.60 8.35
CA THR A 57 -10.97 20.05 7.94
C THR A 57 -11.19 19.05 6.82
N GLN A 58 -10.57 19.29 5.67
CA GLN A 58 -10.61 18.40 4.52
C GLN A 58 -9.31 17.62 4.41
N ILE A 59 -9.42 16.30 4.28
CA ILE A 59 -8.29 15.37 4.34
C ILE A 59 -8.31 14.48 3.10
N ASP A 60 -7.20 14.42 2.38
CA ASP A 60 -7.00 13.50 1.27
C ASP A 60 -6.78 12.07 1.80
N LEU A 61 -7.83 11.26 1.65
CA LEU A 61 -7.83 9.83 1.97
C LEU A 61 -7.53 8.95 0.76
N THR A 62 -7.13 9.54 -0.36
CA THR A 62 -6.73 8.79 -1.55
C THR A 62 -5.58 7.86 -1.18
N VAL A 63 -5.84 6.57 -1.33
CA VAL A 63 -4.81 5.54 -1.18
C VAL A 63 -4.35 5.22 -2.59
N ALA A 64 -3.06 5.41 -2.85
CA ALA A 64 -2.47 4.93 -4.10
C ALA A 64 -2.79 3.43 -4.24
N THR A 65 -3.57 3.09 -5.25
CA THR A 65 -3.86 1.71 -5.60
C THR A 65 -2.55 1.08 -6.07
N SER A 66 -1.85 0.39 -5.17
CA SER A 66 -0.80 -0.50 -5.61
C SER A 66 -1.47 -1.60 -6.42
N ASN A 67 -1.00 -1.79 -7.66
CA ASN A 67 -1.27 -3.01 -8.40
C ASN A 67 -0.76 -4.13 -7.52
N SER A 68 -1.65 -4.77 -6.78
CA SER A 68 -1.24 -5.77 -5.83
C SER A 68 -0.67 -6.91 -6.65
N GLN A 69 0.65 -7.14 -6.50
CA GLN A 69 1.32 -8.17 -7.26
C GLN A 69 0.59 -9.48 -6.98
N THR A 70 0.09 -10.10 -8.05
CA THR A 70 -0.53 -11.40 -7.97
C THR A 70 0.56 -12.38 -7.55
N ASN A 71 0.54 -12.76 -6.27
CA ASN A 71 1.51 -13.69 -5.72
C ASN A 71 1.35 -15.08 -6.35
N LEU A 72 2.44 -15.85 -6.40
CA LEU A 72 2.37 -17.26 -6.78
C LEU A 72 1.69 -18.06 -5.68
N ASN A 73 0.65 -18.82 -6.03
CA ASN A 73 -0.09 -19.65 -5.10
C ASN A 73 0.45 -21.08 -5.11
N TYR A 74 1.47 -21.33 -4.30
CA TYR A 74 2.09 -22.65 -4.17
C TYR A 74 1.18 -23.72 -3.54
N ARG A 75 0.09 -23.33 -2.88
CA ARG A 75 -0.86 -24.28 -2.27
C ARG A 75 -1.70 -25.01 -3.32
N GLU A 76 -2.04 -24.32 -4.40
CA GLU A 76 -2.91 -24.82 -5.48
C GLU A 76 -2.11 -25.46 -6.64
N VAL A 77 -0.82 -25.72 -6.44
CA VAL A 77 0.02 -26.31 -7.48
C VAL A 77 -0.29 -27.78 -7.63
N ASP A 78 -0.56 -28.22 -8.87
CA ASP A 78 -0.45 -29.64 -9.23
C ASP A 78 1.02 -30.05 -9.23
N TRP A 79 1.50 -30.52 -8.08
CA TRP A 79 2.89 -30.94 -7.89
C TRP A 79 3.29 -32.12 -8.77
N THR A 80 2.34 -32.93 -9.24
CA THR A 80 2.64 -34.05 -10.15
C THR A 80 2.95 -33.51 -11.54
N LYS A 81 2.12 -32.60 -12.06
CA LYS A 81 2.36 -31.94 -13.33
C LYS A 81 3.62 -31.05 -13.29
N PHE A 82 3.80 -30.30 -12.21
CA PHE A 82 4.98 -29.45 -11.98
C PHE A 82 6.27 -30.28 -12.03
N ARG A 83 6.36 -31.36 -11.23
CA ARG A 83 7.55 -32.22 -11.18
C ARG A 83 7.86 -32.86 -12.52
N ARG A 84 6.84 -33.35 -13.24
CA ARG A 84 7.00 -33.92 -14.58
C ARG A 84 7.63 -32.91 -15.54
N LYS A 85 7.14 -31.67 -15.55
CA LYS A 85 7.62 -30.62 -16.45
C LYS A 85 9.02 -30.11 -16.07
N LEU A 86 9.28 -29.94 -14.76
CA LEU A 86 10.62 -29.57 -14.28
C LEU A 86 11.63 -30.66 -14.64
N LYS A 87 11.29 -31.93 -14.41
CA LYS A 87 12.16 -33.07 -14.76
C LYS A 87 12.52 -33.06 -16.24
N ALA A 88 11.54 -32.91 -17.13
CA ALA A 88 11.79 -32.83 -18.57
C ALA A 88 12.73 -31.65 -18.94
N LYS A 89 12.60 -30.49 -18.26
CA LYS A 89 13.51 -29.34 -18.47
C LYS A 89 14.92 -29.58 -17.94
N LEU A 90 15.06 -30.26 -16.80
CA LEU A 90 16.36 -30.60 -16.23
C LEU A 90 17.08 -31.67 -17.05
N GLU A 91 16.35 -32.64 -17.62
CA GLU A 91 16.92 -33.64 -18.53
C GLU A 91 17.57 -33.01 -19.77
N LEU A 92 17.05 -31.87 -20.26
CA LEU A 92 17.65 -31.11 -21.36
C LEU A 92 18.99 -30.45 -20.99
N LEU A 93 19.28 -30.27 -19.70
CA LEU A 93 20.57 -29.75 -19.24
C LEU A 93 21.65 -30.84 -19.21
N GLY A 94 21.26 -32.09 -19.38
CA GLY A 94 22.15 -33.25 -19.30
C GLY A 94 22.33 -33.79 -17.87
N PRO A 95 23.05 -34.91 -17.73
CA PRO A 95 23.29 -35.53 -16.44
C PRO A 95 24.24 -34.68 -15.58
N PRO A 96 24.22 -34.83 -14.24
CA PRO A 96 25.21 -34.23 -13.36
C PRO A 96 26.63 -34.59 -13.80
N ARG A 97 27.49 -33.58 -13.89
CA ARG A 97 28.88 -33.71 -14.31
C ARG A 97 29.80 -32.87 -13.44
N VAL A 98 31.10 -33.18 -13.45
CA VAL A 98 32.12 -32.34 -12.84
C VAL A 98 32.21 -31.02 -13.62
N LEU A 99 32.25 -29.91 -12.88
CA LEU A 99 32.36 -28.56 -13.41
C LEU A 99 33.80 -28.11 -13.22
N ALA A 100 34.50 -27.83 -14.31
CA ALA A 100 35.95 -27.65 -14.29
C ALA A 100 36.38 -26.20 -13.99
N ASN A 101 35.49 -25.23 -14.21
CA ASN A 101 35.77 -23.80 -14.10
C ASN A 101 34.52 -23.01 -13.69
N GLU A 102 34.72 -21.74 -13.35
CA GLU A 102 33.67 -20.82 -12.92
C GLU A 102 32.63 -20.60 -14.02
N GLU A 103 33.04 -20.52 -15.28
CA GLU A 103 32.12 -20.31 -16.40
C GLU A 103 31.12 -21.48 -16.54
N GLU A 104 31.60 -22.71 -16.45
CA GLU A 104 30.79 -23.92 -16.45
C GLU A 104 29.85 -24.00 -15.24
N PHE A 105 30.32 -23.57 -14.07
CA PHE A 105 29.51 -23.49 -12.87
C PHE A 105 28.37 -22.49 -13.05
N GLN A 106 28.68 -21.27 -13.46
CA GLN A 106 27.69 -20.22 -13.66
C GLN A 106 26.70 -20.55 -14.77
N ALA A 107 27.17 -21.17 -15.87
CA ALA A 107 26.29 -21.63 -16.94
C ALA A 107 25.29 -22.68 -16.44
N SER A 108 25.76 -23.65 -15.64
CA SER A 108 24.90 -24.70 -15.08
C SER A 108 23.90 -24.12 -14.08
N ALA A 109 24.34 -23.24 -13.19
CA ALA A 109 23.47 -22.56 -12.21
C ALA A 109 22.37 -21.74 -12.91
N ARG A 110 22.72 -20.97 -13.95
CA ARG A 110 21.75 -20.23 -14.77
C ARG A 110 20.76 -21.16 -15.47
N GLY A 111 21.24 -22.29 -15.99
CA GLY A 111 20.40 -23.31 -16.63
C GLY A 111 19.34 -23.87 -15.68
N ILE A 112 19.76 -24.28 -14.47
CA ILE A 112 18.86 -24.80 -13.43
C ILE A 112 17.87 -23.73 -13.00
N ASN A 113 18.34 -22.51 -12.70
CA ASN A 113 17.47 -21.42 -12.28
C ASN A 113 16.43 -21.08 -13.37
N ARG A 114 16.83 -21.06 -14.64
CA ARG A 114 15.92 -20.86 -15.77
C ARG A 114 14.90 -21.98 -15.89
N ALA A 115 15.31 -23.24 -15.72
CA ALA A 115 14.39 -24.38 -15.73
C ALA A 115 13.34 -24.26 -14.62
N LEU A 116 13.75 -23.83 -13.42
CA LEU A 116 12.87 -23.58 -12.29
C LEU A 116 11.88 -22.44 -12.60
N GLN A 117 12.38 -21.27 -12.98
CA GLN A 117 11.57 -20.07 -13.27
C GLN A 117 10.53 -20.34 -14.35
N CYS A 118 10.94 -20.92 -15.49
CA CYS A 118 10.00 -21.26 -16.56
C CYS A 118 8.96 -22.29 -16.12
N THR A 119 9.30 -23.21 -15.21
CA THR A 119 8.31 -24.15 -14.68
C THR A 119 7.33 -23.43 -13.77
N MET A 120 7.82 -22.57 -12.86
CA MET A 120 6.99 -21.76 -11.97
C MET A 120 6.00 -20.89 -12.73
N GLU A 121 6.47 -20.14 -13.73
CA GLU A 121 5.61 -19.29 -14.56
C GLU A 121 4.49 -20.06 -15.27
N SER A 122 4.76 -21.30 -15.66
CA SER A 122 3.82 -22.08 -16.46
C SER A 122 2.88 -22.99 -15.66
N GLU A 123 3.27 -23.37 -14.45
CA GLU A 123 2.55 -24.38 -13.66
C GLU A 123 2.11 -23.91 -12.28
N VAL A 124 2.61 -22.78 -11.77
CA VAL A 124 2.18 -22.23 -10.49
C VAL A 124 1.05 -21.22 -10.72
N PRO A 125 -0.17 -21.50 -10.24
CA PRO A 125 -1.28 -20.57 -10.37
C PRO A 125 -0.95 -19.25 -9.67
N ARG A 126 -1.45 -18.15 -10.21
CA ARG A 126 -1.38 -16.85 -9.53
C ARG A 126 -2.58 -16.70 -8.60
N THR A 127 -2.36 -16.13 -7.42
CA THR A 127 -3.42 -15.76 -6.49
C THR A 127 -4.34 -14.75 -7.17
N CYS A 128 -5.59 -15.15 -7.40
CA CYS A 128 -6.61 -14.23 -7.86
C CYS A 128 -7.09 -13.40 -6.66
N LEU A 129 -6.81 -12.10 -6.71
CA LEU A 129 -7.28 -11.16 -5.70
C LEU A 129 -8.75 -10.88 -5.98
N HIS A 130 -9.64 -11.62 -5.34
CA HIS A 130 -11.08 -11.34 -5.43
C HIS A 130 -11.43 -10.16 -4.52
N PRO A 131 -12.31 -9.22 -4.95
CA PRO A 131 -12.74 -8.09 -4.11
C PRO A 131 -13.29 -8.50 -2.74
N HIS A 132 -13.82 -9.71 -2.63
CA HIS A 132 -14.40 -10.28 -1.40
C HIS A 132 -13.44 -11.18 -0.60
N GLN A 133 -12.19 -11.37 -1.03
CA GLN A 133 -11.22 -12.05 -0.19
C GLN A 133 -10.92 -11.16 1.01
N LYS A 134 -11.23 -11.68 2.21
CA LYS A 134 -11.00 -10.97 3.46
C LYS A 134 -9.52 -10.60 3.55
N ARG A 135 -9.23 -9.30 3.57
CA ARG A 135 -7.91 -8.74 3.84
C ARG A 135 -7.68 -8.86 5.35
N TRP A 136 -7.31 -10.05 5.81
CA TRP A 136 -6.85 -10.19 7.19
C TRP A 136 -5.42 -9.66 7.24
N TRP A 137 -5.24 -8.56 7.96
CA TRP A 137 -3.98 -8.16 8.56
C TRP A 137 -3.70 -9.04 9.78
#